data_AF-A0AAX0B5X6-F1
#
_entry.id   AF-A0AAX0B5X6-F1
#
_cell.length_a   1.000
_cell.length_b   1.000
_cell.length_c   1.000
_cell.angle_alpha   90.00
_cell.angle_beta   90.00
_cell.angle_gamma   90.00
#
_symmetry.space_group_name_H-M   'P 1'
#
loop_
_entity.id
_entity.type
_entity.pdbx_description
1 polymer ?
#
loop_
_entity_poly.entity_id
_entity_poly.type
_entity_poly.pdbx_seq_one_letter_code
_entity_poly.pdbx_strand_id
1 'polypeptide(L)' 'MRTGWLSDGGKWYFFNADGTMQKGWLIDYNSKYYLTEDGSMATGTRNINGKEYKFNNSGALIL' A
#
# COMPACT_ATOMS: atom_id res chain seq x y z
N MET A 1 11.38 -9.99 13.87
CA MET A 1 10.55 -8.91 13.30
C MET A 1 10.06 -9.32 11.93
N ARG A 2 8.83 -8.95 11.55
CA ARG A 2 8.34 -9.10 10.17
C ARG A 2 8.65 -7.82 9.41
N THR A 3 9.13 -7.95 8.18
CA THR A 3 9.42 -6.86 7.25
C THR A 3 8.88 -7.22 5.87
N GLY A 4 8.68 -6.23 5.02
CA GLY A 4 8.10 -6.40 3.68
C GLY A 4 6.59 -6.63 3.71
N TRP A 5 6.10 -7.19 2.60
CA TRP A 5 4.68 -7.44 2.39
C TRP A 5 4.14 -8.57 3.28
N LEU A 6 2.98 -8.33 3.89
CA LEU A 6 2.24 -9.30 4.69
C LEU A 6 0.79 -9.36 4.21
N SER A 7 0.30 -10.57 3.95
CA SER A 7 -1.13 -10.83 3.76
C SER A 7 -1.73 -11.35 5.04
N ASP A 8 -2.79 -10.69 5.53
CA ASP A 8 -3.53 -11.08 6.72
C ASP A 8 -5.03 -10.78 6.52
N GLY A 9 -5.88 -11.76 6.79
CA GLY A 9 -7.34 -11.61 6.63
C GLY A 9 -7.80 -11.17 5.23
N GLY A 10 -7.03 -11.46 4.17
CA GLY A 10 -7.32 -11.03 2.80
C GLY A 10 -6.93 -9.59 2.48
N LYS A 11 -6.26 -8.89 3.40
CA LYS A 11 -5.68 -7.56 3.20
C LYS A 11 -4.16 -7.66 3.13
N TRP A 12 -3.56 -6.74 2.38
CA TRP A 12 -2.10 -6.61 2.30
C TRP A 12 -1.60 -5.42 3.11
N TYR A 13 -0.48 -5.61 3.78
CA TYR A 13 0.22 -4.64 4.61
C TYR A 13 1.70 -4.63 4.23
N PHE A 14 2.41 -3.56 4.57
CA PHE A 14 3.86 -3.50 4.39
C PHE A 14 4.53 -3.10 5.71
N PHE A 15 5.59 -3.80 6.08
CA PHE A 15 6.40 -3.49 7.26
C PHE A 15 7.79 -3.02 6.83
N ASN A 16 8.21 -1.87 7.36
CA ASN A 16 9.52 -1.28 7.09
C ASN A 16 10.64 -2.16 7.66
N ALA A 17 11.89 -1.85 7.32
CA ALA A 17 13.06 -2.61 7.80
C ALA A 17 13.19 -2.60 9.34
N ASP A 18 12.69 -1.55 9.99
CA ASP A 18 12.62 -1.42 11.45
C ASP A 18 11.38 -2.11 12.06
N GLY A 19 10.60 -2.83 11.26
CA GLY A 19 9.40 -3.56 11.67
C GLY A 19 8.20 -2.69 11.99
N THR A 20 8.26 -1.38 11.72
CA THR A 20 7.08 -0.50 11.80
C THR A 20 6.15 -0.74 10.62
N MET A 21 4.84 -0.62 10.83
CA MET A 21 3.86 -0.76 9.74
C MET A 21 3.85 0.50 8.89
N GLN A 22 4.05 0.35 7.59
CA GLN A 22 4.04 1.43 6.61
C GLN A 22 2.61 1.96 6.41
N LYS A 23 2.51 3.29 6.34
CA LYS A 23 1.30 4.02 5.97
C LYS A 23 1.66 5.08 4.93
N GLY A 24 0.68 5.47 4.12
CA GLY A 24 0.87 6.40 3.02
C GLY A 24 1.57 5.78 1.82
N TRP A 25 2.27 6.61 1.07
CA TRP A 25 2.91 6.20 -0.19
C TRP A 25 4.12 5.30 0.06
N LEU A 26 4.20 4.23 -0.72
CA LEU A 26 5.33 3.30 -0.77
C LEU A 26 5.79 3.15 -2.21
N ILE A 27 7.11 3.09 -2.43
CA ILE A 27 7.69 2.66 -3.69
C ILE A 27 8.42 1.35 -3.43
N ASP A 28 8.04 0.31 -4.16
CA ASP A 28 8.66 -1.02 -4.08
C ASP A 28 8.85 -1.58 -5.50
N TYR A 29 10.09 -1.95 -5.84
CA TYR A 29 10.50 -2.42 -7.18
C TYR A 29 9.86 -1.65 -8.35
N ASN A 30 10.01 -0.32 -8.38
CA ASN A 30 9.47 0.61 -9.39
C ASN A 30 7.94 0.73 -9.45
N SER A 31 7.21 0.05 -8.59
CA SER A 31 5.76 0.24 -8.45
C SER A 31 5.46 1.14 -7.26
N LYS A 32 4.45 1.99 -7.41
CA LYS A 32 3.99 2.86 -6.33
C LYS A 32 2.71 2.29 -5.73
N TYR A 33 2.65 2.23 -4.41
CA TYR A 33 1.52 1.72 -3.64
C TYR A 33 1.07 2.78 -2.65
N TYR A 34 -0.15 2.63 -2.16
CA TYR A 34 -0.65 3.44 -1.06
C TYR A 34 -1.18 2.53 0.05
N LEU A 35 -0.60 2.63 1.24
CA LEU A 35 -1.06 1.97 2.44
C LEU A 35 -1.96 2.96 3.16
N THR A 36 -3.21 2.60 3.39
CA THR A 36 -4.20 3.45 4.03
C THR A 36 -3.89 3.67 5.52
N GLU A 37 -4.71 4.47 6.22
CA GLU A 37 -4.48 4.80 7.63
C GLU A 37 -4.53 3.58 8.56
N ASP A 38 -5.27 2.51 8.19
CA ASP A 38 -5.28 1.23 8.91
C ASP A 38 -4.09 0.32 8.54
N GLY A 39 -3.23 0.78 7.62
CA GLY A 39 -2.07 0.04 7.09
C GLY A 39 -2.39 -0.85 5.89
N SER A 40 -3.65 -1.02 5.51
CA SER A 40 -4.02 -1.89 4.40
C SER A 40 -3.75 -1.24 3.04
N MET A 41 -3.29 -2.04 2.09
CA MET A 41 -2.97 -1.63 0.73
C MET A 41 -4.23 -1.24 -0.05
N ALA A 42 -4.18 -0.09 -0.72
CA ALA A 42 -5.23 0.37 -1.60
C ALA A 42 -5.28 -0.43 -2.91
N THR A 43 -6.49 -0.70 -3.38
CA THR A 43 -6.78 -1.24 -4.71
C THR A 43 -7.93 -0.44 -5.35
N GLY A 44 -8.06 -0.51 -6.67
CA GLY A 44 -9.10 0.22 -7.40
C GLY A 44 -8.90 1.75 -7.37
N THR A 45 -9.98 2.50 -7.59
CA THR A 45 -9.94 3.97 -7.56
C THR A 45 -9.98 4.49 -6.13
N ARG A 46 -9.14 5.47 -5.82
CA ARG A 46 -9.07 6.15 -4.51
C ARG A 46 -8.87 7.65 -4.68
N ASN A 47 -9.55 8.45 -3.87
CA ASN A 47 -9.23 9.86 -3.69
C ASN A 47 -8.24 9.99 -2.53
N ILE A 48 -7.05 10.54 -2.78
CA ILE A 48 -6.00 10.77 -1.80
C ILE A 48 -5.65 12.26 -1.88
N ASN A 49 -5.97 13.00 -0.81
CA ASN A 49 -5.74 14.45 -0.71
C ASN A 49 -6.35 15.26 -1.88
N GLY A 50 -7.58 14.92 -2.29
CA GLY A 50 -8.29 15.63 -3.35
C GLY A 50 -7.88 15.23 -4.76
N LYS A 51 -6.91 14.32 -4.92
CA LYS A 51 -6.51 13.77 -6.22
C LYS A 51 -6.96 12.32 -6.35
N GLU A 52 -7.51 11.98 -7.51
CA GLU A 52 -7.88 10.60 -7.83
C GLU A 52 -6.66 9.81 -8.31
N TYR A 53 -6.55 8.58 -7.84
CA TYR A 53 -5.53 7.61 -8.18
C TYR A 53 -6.19 6.25 -8.46
N LYS A 54 -5.63 5.49 -9.40
CA LYS A 54 -6.12 4.14 -9.71
C LYS A 54 -5.03 3.11 -9.46
N PHE A 55 -5.37 2.10 -8.69
CA PHE A 55 -4.52 0.96 -8.37
C PHE A 55 -5.07 -0.31 -9.00
N ASN A 56 -4.21 -1.19 -9.47
CA ASN A 56 -4.63 -2.51 -9.96
C ASN A 56 -4.97 -3.47 -8.79
N ASN A 57 -5.34 -4.72 -9.09
CA ASN A 57 -5.70 -5.71 -8.07
C ASN A 57 -4.54 -6.10 -7.14
N SER A 58 -3.30 -5.89 -7.60
CA SER A 58 -2.08 -6.07 -6.80
C SER A 58 -1.68 -4.78 -6.05
N GLY A 59 -2.50 -3.73 -6.12
CA GLY A 59 -2.28 -2.44 -5.45
C GLY A 59 -1.24 -1.53 -6.09
N ALA A 60 -0.65 -1.89 -7.23
CA ALA A 60 0.26 -1.02 -7.94
C ALA A 60 -0.51 0.11 -8.64
N LEU A 61 -0.02 1.34 -8.48
CA LEU A 61 -0.56 2.54 -9.11
C LEU A 61 -0.43 2.45 -10.63
N ILE A 62 -1.52 2.70 -11.33
CA ILE A 62 -1.61 2.70 -12.80
C ILE A 62 -2.10 4.03 -13.39
N LEU A 63 -2.61 4.94 -12.57
CA LEU A 63 -3.00 6.30 -12.96
C LEU A 63 -2.99 7.26 -11.76
#